data_AF-A0A965HJX1-F1
#
_entry.id   AF-A0A965HJX1-F1
#
_cell.length_a   1.000
_cell.length_b   1.000
_cell.length_c   1.000
_cell.angle_alpha   90.00
_cell.angle_beta   90.00
_cell.angle_gamma   90.00
#
_symmetry.space_group_name_H-M   'P 1'
#
loop_
_entity.id
_entity.type
_entity.pdbx_description
1 polymer ?
#
loop_
_entity_poly.entity_id
_entity_poly.type
_entity_poly.pdbx_seq_one_letter_code
_entity_poly.pdbx_strand_id
1 'polypeptide(L)'
;MQRSSLAKVWSLAFFFLLGHQAGVAQIDLRIETPKASYLQFSPIPFTIKIKNLGAGELRLTETQGKPWLEMVVQSRDGQLIAPEKVLLPPDKILKSG
;
A
#
# COMPACT_ATOMS: atom_id res chain seq x y z
N MET A 1 22.11 6.43 -67.54
CA MET A 1 22.97 7.01 -66.48
C MET A 1 22.10 7.24 -65.25
N GLN A 2 22.21 6.37 -64.25
CA GLN A 2 21.35 6.33 -63.06
C GLN A 2 22.23 6.68 -61.85
N ARG A 3 22.02 7.85 -61.24
CA ARG A 3 22.70 8.26 -60.01
C ARG A 3 21.99 7.61 -58.83
N SER A 4 22.58 6.58 -58.23
CA SER A 4 22.13 6.06 -56.94
C SER A 4 22.61 7.00 -55.84
N SER A 5 21.68 7.72 -55.21
CA SER A 5 21.90 8.45 -53.97
C SER A 5 22.07 7.43 -52.82
N LEU A 6 23.23 7.45 -52.17
CA LEU A 6 23.54 6.67 -50.98
C LEU A 6 22.67 7.16 -49.80
N ALA A 7 21.56 6.46 -49.53
CA ALA A 7 20.78 6.69 -48.32
C ALA A 7 21.58 6.18 -47.11
N LYS A 8 22.05 7.11 -46.27
CA LYS A 8 22.74 6.82 -45.02
C LYS A 8 21.69 6.45 -43.96
N VAL A 9 21.44 5.16 -43.79
CA VAL A 9 20.53 4.64 -42.76
C VAL A 9 21.20 4.80 -41.40
N TRP A 10 20.60 5.61 -40.53
CA TRP A 10 20.94 5.66 -39.11
C TRP A 10 19.99 4.73 -38.36
N SER A 11 20.48 3.57 -37.94
CA SER A 11 19.77 2.70 -37.00
C SER A 11 19.81 3.36 -35.62
N LEU A 12 18.71 3.95 -35.18
CA LEU A 12 18.54 4.38 -33.80
C LEU A 12 18.16 3.15 -32.97
N ALA A 13 19.16 2.49 -32.37
CA ALA A 13 18.92 1.43 -31.40
C ALA A 13 18.29 2.03 -30.15
N PHE A 14 17.02 1.70 -29.89
CA PHE A 14 16.32 2.10 -28.68
C PHE A 14 16.84 1.24 -27.51
N PHE A 15 17.86 1.72 -26.82
CA PHE A 15 18.38 1.11 -25.60
C PHE A 15 17.41 1.38 -24.44
N PHE A 16 16.46 0.49 -24.19
CA PHE A 16 15.84 0.38 -22.87
C PHE A 16 16.81 -0.42 -21.98
N LEU A 17 17.74 0.29 -21.34
CA LEU A 17 18.60 -0.31 -20.35
C LEU A 17 18.56 0.51 -19.05
N LEU A 18 18.10 -0.20 -18.01
CA LEU A 18 18.35 -0.01 -16.59
C LEU A 18 17.52 1.07 -15.87
N GLY A 19 16.40 0.60 -15.34
CA GLY A 19 16.42 0.30 -13.90
C GLY A 19 15.99 1.45 -12.99
N HIS A 20 14.69 1.72 -12.95
CA HIS A 20 14.00 2.04 -11.70
C HIS A 20 12.65 1.32 -11.74
N GLN A 21 12.65 0.06 -11.29
CA GLN A 21 11.42 -0.55 -10.77
C GLN A 21 11.15 0.15 -9.43
N ALA A 22 10.77 1.43 -9.48
CA ALA A 22 10.11 2.05 -8.35
C ALA A 22 8.80 1.28 -8.21
N GLY A 23 8.82 0.23 -7.38
CA GLY A 23 7.67 -0.63 -7.17
C GLY A 23 6.52 0.27 -6.76
N VAL A 24 5.52 0.38 -7.62
CA VAL A 24 4.28 1.06 -7.27
C VAL A 24 3.72 0.29 -6.09
N ALA A 25 3.77 0.90 -4.91
CA ALA A 25 3.18 0.32 -3.71
C ALA A 25 1.67 0.44 -3.85
N GLN A 26 1.04 -0.65 -4.30
CA GLN A 26 -0.41 -0.75 -4.36
C GLN A 26 -0.87 -1.63 -3.21
N ILE A 27 -1.81 -1.13 -2.41
CA ILE A 27 -2.30 -1.79 -1.21
C ILE A 27 -3.82 -1.94 -1.32
N ASP A 28 -4.32 -3.13 -1.03
CA ASP A 28 -5.74 -3.35 -0.74
C ASP A 28 -5.94 -3.35 0.78
N LEU A 29 -6.85 -2.49 1.25
CA LEU A 29 -7.22 -2.35 2.66
C LEU A 29 -8.67 -2.72 2.83
N ARG A 30 -8.94 -3.68 3.73
CA ARG A 30 -10.30 -4.10 4.07
C ARG A 30 -10.52 -4.09 5.57
N ILE A 31 -11.64 -3.51 5.98
CA ILE A 31 -12.13 -3.51 7.36
C ILE A 31 -13.37 -4.41 7.40
N GLU A 32 -13.33 -5.44 8.23
CA GLU A 32 -14.42 -6.39 8.40
C GLU A 32 -14.91 -6.36 9.84
N THR A 33 -16.22 -6.30 10.03
CA THR A 33 -16.87 -6.54 11.33
C THR A 33 -17.72 -7.81 11.22
N PRO A 34 -17.75 -8.68 12.24
CA PRO A 34 -18.73 -9.75 12.27
C PRO A 34 -20.13 -9.14 12.34
N LYS A 35 -21.10 -9.76 11.69
CA LYS A 35 -22.50 -9.34 11.73
C LYS A 35 -23.00 -9.46 13.17
N ALA A 36 -23.03 -8.36 13.89
CA ALA A 36 -23.44 -8.32 15.29
C ALA A 36 -24.95 -8.09 15.40
N SER A 37 -25.65 -8.94 16.15
CA SER A 37 -26.91 -8.54 16.78
C SER A 37 -26.54 -7.60 17.93
N TYR A 38 -26.85 -6.32 17.77
CA TYR A 38 -26.43 -5.26 18.69
C TYR A 38 -27.12 -5.41 20.06
N LEU A 39 -26.39 -5.89 21.06
CA LEU A 39 -26.68 -5.57 22.46
C LEU A 39 -25.99 -4.23 22.74
N GLN A 40 -26.72 -3.25 23.27
CA GLN A 40 -26.39 -1.81 23.27
C GLN A 40 -25.05 -1.38 23.91
N PHE A 41 -24.23 -2.28 24.44
CA PHE A 41 -23.02 -1.93 25.18
C PHE A 41 -21.81 -2.85 24.92
N SER A 42 -21.82 -3.67 23.87
CA SER A 42 -20.68 -4.55 23.56
C SER A 42 -19.66 -3.85 22.65
N PRO A 43 -18.34 -3.99 22.90
CA PRO A 43 -17.31 -3.61 21.93
C PRO A 43 -17.58 -4.23 20.57
N ILE A 44 -17.37 -3.47 19.49
CA ILE A 44 -17.48 -3.97 18.12
C ILE A 44 -16.10 -4.47 17.70
N PRO A 45 -15.85 -5.79 17.64
CA PRO A 45 -14.61 -6.29 17.08
C PRO A 45 -14.60 -5.99 15.57
N PHE A 46 -13.46 -5.56 15.05
CA PHE A 46 -13.22 -5.47 13.62
C PHE A 46 -11.86 -6.08 13.30
N THR A 47 -11.68 -6.51 12.06
CA THR A 47 -10.44 -7.06 11.53
C THR A 47 -9.97 -6.17 10.39
N ILE A 48 -8.68 -5.83 10.39
CA ILE A 48 -8.03 -5.13 9.29
C ILE A 48 -7.24 -6.16 8.47
N LYS A 49 -7.52 -6.23 7.17
CA LYS A 49 -6.74 -7.01 6.21
C LYS A 49 -6.01 -6.06 5.28
N ILE A 50 -4.73 -6.34 5.08
CA ILE A 50 -3.82 -5.56 4.22
C ILE A 50 -3.18 -6.54 3.25
N LYS A 51 -3.29 -6.25 1.95
CA LYS A 51 -2.67 -7.04 0.88
C LYS A 51 -1.81 -6.15 0.01
N ASN A 52 -0.62 -6.63 -0.33
CA ASN A 52 0.27 -5.98 -1.29
C ASN A 52 -0.11 -6.43 -2.72
N LEU A 53 -0.53 -5.47 -3.53
CA LEU A 53 -0.87 -5.64 -4.95
C LEU A 53 0.28 -5.21 -5.88
N GLY A 54 1.33 -4.60 -5.32
CA GLY A 54 2.51 -4.19 -6.08
C GLY A 54 3.41 -5.38 -6.42
N ALA A 55 4.30 -5.17 -7.40
CA ALA A 55 5.23 -6.20 -7.86
C ALA A 55 6.39 -6.49 -6.88
N GLY A 56 6.73 -5.54 -6.00
CA GLY A 56 7.81 -5.67 -5.01
C GLY A 56 7.32 -6.13 -3.64
N GLU A 57 8.23 -6.54 -2.76
CA GLU A 57 7.91 -6.78 -1.34
C GLU A 57 7.62 -5.46 -0.62
N LEU A 58 6.55 -5.43 0.18
CA LEU A 58 6.22 -4.31 1.03
C LEU A 58 6.60 -4.62 2.48
N ARG A 59 7.50 -3.81 3.05
CA ARG A 59 7.90 -3.92 4.45
C ARG A 59 7.16 -2.87 5.25
N LEU A 60 6.37 -3.33 6.22
CA LEU A 60 5.61 -2.51 7.15
C LEU A 60 6.36 -2.56 8.48
N THR A 61 7.07 -1.48 8.82
CA THR A 61 7.90 -1.41 10.02
C THR A 61 7.76 -0.05 10.67
N GLU A 62 7.97 0.00 11.97
CA GLU A 62 8.07 1.26 12.69
C GLU A 62 9.15 2.15 12.07
N THR A 63 8.86 3.46 11.97
CA THR A 63 9.82 4.45 11.46
C THR A 63 9.89 5.60 12.44
N GLN A 64 11.09 5.85 13.01
CA GLN A 64 11.34 6.96 13.93
C GLN A 64 10.39 7.02 15.14
N GLY A 65 10.12 5.88 15.79
CA GLY A 65 9.22 5.86 16.96
C GLY A 65 7.74 5.78 16.60
N LYS A 66 7.38 5.81 15.30
CA LYS A 66 5.99 5.85 14.85
C LYS A 66 5.55 4.48 14.31
N PRO A 67 4.47 3.89 14.84
CA PRO A 67 3.95 2.62 14.35
C PRO A 67 3.53 2.74 12.89
N TRP A 68 3.69 1.67 12.12
CA TRP A 68 3.30 1.66 10.71
C TRP A 68 1.78 1.64 10.48
N LEU A 69 0.99 1.37 11.53
CA LEU A 69 -0.47 1.47 11.54
C LEU A 69 -0.92 2.18 12.81
N GLU A 70 -1.66 3.27 12.62
CA GLU A 70 -2.32 4.02 13.67
C GLU A 70 -3.84 3.89 13.49
N MET A 71 -4.58 3.87 14.60
CA MET A 71 -6.04 3.86 14.55
C MET A 71 -6.61 4.97 15.41
N VAL A 72 -7.44 5.80 14.78
CA VAL A 72 -8.15 6.89 15.45
C VAL A 72 -9.65 6.63 15.32
N VAL A 73 -10.35 6.59 16.46
CA VAL A 73 -11.81 6.38 16.52
C VAL A 73 -12.47 7.66 17.02
N GLN A 74 -13.20 8.33 16.12
CA GLN A 74 -13.93 9.57 16.40
C GLN A 74 -15.43 9.34 16.24
N SER A 75 -16.23 9.94 17.11
CA SER A 75 -17.67 10.07 16.89
C SER A 75 -17.96 11.16 15.85
N ARG A 76 -19.19 11.15 15.32
CA ARG A 76 -19.63 12.10 14.29
C ARG A 76 -19.55 13.57 14.72
N ASP A 77 -19.59 13.84 16.02
CA ASP A 77 -19.41 15.16 16.63
C ASP A 77 -17.93 15.55 16.83
N GLY A 78 -16.99 14.70 16.39
CA GLY A 78 -15.55 14.91 16.51
C GLY A 78 -14.97 14.57 17.88
N GLN A 79 -15.79 14.07 18.82
CA GLN A 79 -15.29 13.63 20.12
C GLN A 79 -14.55 12.28 19.99
N LEU A 80 -13.47 12.11 20.73
CA LEU A 80 -12.80 10.81 20.82
C LEU A 80 -13.62 9.89 21.73
N ILE A 81 -14.09 8.76 21.18
CA ILE A 81 -14.98 7.82 21.88
C ILE A 81 -14.20 6.99 22.93
N ALA A 82 -12.89 6.88 22.79
CA ALA A 82 -12.00 6.22 23.74
C ALA A 82 -10.62 6.91 23.72
N PRO A 83 -9.82 6.82 24.80
CA PRO A 83 -8.41 7.20 24.71
C PRO A 83 -7.77 6.43 23.57
N GLU A 84 -6.94 7.13 22.80
CA GLU A 84 -6.17 6.54 21.71
C GLU A 84 -5.42 5.31 22.24
N LYS A 85 -5.92 4.12 21.90
CA LYS A 85 -5.19 2.89 22.22
C LYS A 85 -4.11 2.79 21.16
N VAL A 86 -2.90 3.19 21.53
CA VAL A 86 -1.72 3.00 20.69
C VAL A 86 -1.61 1.51 20.39
N LEU A 87 -1.90 1.15 19.14
CA LEU A 87 -1.64 -0.18 18.63
C LEU A 87 -0.20 -0.18 18.14
N LEU A 88 0.59 -1.11 18.66
CA LEU A 88 1.94 -1.37 18.17
C LEU A 88 1.85 -2.62 17.29
N PRO A 89 1.52 -2.46 16.00
CA PRO A 89 1.47 -3.60 15.10
C PRO A 89 2.89 -4.18 14.96
N PRO A 90 3.04 -5.52 14.92
CA PRO A 90 4.33 -6.13 14.68
C PRO A 90 4.83 -5.80 13.27
N ASP A 91 6.14 -5.78 13.08
CA ASP A 91 6.74 -5.67 11.75
C ASP A 91 6.22 -6.77 10.83
N LYS A 92 5.91 -6.40 9.59
CA LYS A 92 5.30 -7.32 8.62
C LYS A 92 5.89 -7.15 7.24
N ILE A 93 6.25 -8.26 6.62
CA ILE A 93 6.63 -8.31 5.20
C ILE A 93 5.44 -8.88 4.43
N LEU A 94 4.90 -8.09 3.51
CA LEU A 94 3.86 -8.50 2.59
C LEU A 94 4.48 -8.79 1.23
N LYS A 95 4.51 -10.08 0.88
CA LYS A 95 4.82 -10.51 -0.48
C LYS A 95 3.73 -10.01 -1.42
N SER A 96 4.11 -9.79 -2.68
CA SER A 96 3.14 -9.57 -3.76
C SER A 96 2.14 -10.73 -3.78
N GLY A 97 0.85 -10.42 -3.87
CA GLY A 97 -0.22 -11.41 -3.78
C GLY A 97 -1.37 -11.18 -4.74
#